data_AF-A0A920JXK7-F1
#
_entry.id   AF-A0A920JXK7-F1
#
_cell.length_a   1.000
_cell.length_b   1.000
_cell.length_c   1.000
_cell.angle_alpha   90.00
_cell.angle_beta   90.00
_cell.angle_gamma   90.00
#
_symmetry.space_group_name_H-M   'P 1'
#
loop_
_entity.id
_entity.type
_entity.pdbx_description
1 polymer ?
#
loop_
_entity_poly.entity_id
_entity_poly.type
_entity_poly.pdbx_seq_one_letter_code
_entity_poly.pdbx_strand_id
1 'polypeptide(L)'
;MRKADRSRSIKLDGGINFRDLGGYKNIESRTVRWRKIFRSGHLADISDSDINELKRFGLTEIHDFRRDSEQIQSPTGVLPFKLSTIIKYR
;
A
#
# COMPACT_ATOMS: atom_id res chain seq x y z
N MET A 1 -11.61 0.68 25.41
CA MET A 1 -10.66 -0.08 24.57
C MET A 1 -11.23 -0.17 23.16
N ARG A 2 -10.71 0.57 22.17
CA ARG A 2 -11.17 0.42 20.78
C ARG A 2 -10.70 -0.94 20.25
N LYS A 3 -11.63 -1.82 19.84
CA LYS A 3 -11.27 -3.04 19.11
C LYS A 3 -10.40 -2.59 17.93
N ALA A 4 -9.17 -3.11 17.85
CA ALA A 4 -8.33 -2.84 16.69
C ALA A 4 -9.10 -3.33 15.46
N ASP A 5 -9.50 -2.40 14.60
CA ASP A 5 -10.10 -2.76 13.33
C ASP A 5 -9.02 -3.47 12.49
N ARG A 6 -9.12 -4.80 12.49
CA ARG A 6 -8.27 -5.73 11.76
C ARG A 6 -8.85 -6.04 10.38
N SER A 7 -9.66 -5.14 9.83
CA SER A 7 -10.07 -5.25 8.44
C SER A 7 -8.82 -5.23 7.55
N ARG A 8 -8.65 -6.29 6.76
CA ARG A 8 -7.58 -6.37 5.76
C ARG A 8 -7.89 -5.49 4.56
N SER A 9 -9.16 -5.41 4.17
CA SER A 9 -9.58 -4.55 3.08
C SER A 9 -9.75 -3.15 3.64
N ILE A 10 -8.90 -2.23 3.18
CA ILE A 10 -9.00 -0.82 3.52
C ILE A 10 -9.60 -0.15 2.30
N LYS A 11 -10.70 0.56 2.50
CA LYS A 11 -11.31 1.34 1.43
C LYS A 11 -10.54 2.66 1.33
N LEU A 12 -9.96 2.88 0.16
CA LEU A 12 -9.43 4.17 -0.26
C LEU A 12 -10.31 4.64 -1.42
N ASP A 13 -10.47 5.94 -1.55
CA ASP A 13 -11.31 6.56 -2.58
C ASP A 13 -10.71 6.32 -3.98
N GLY A 14 -9.40 6.48 -4.11
CA GLY A 14 -8.65 6.28 -5.35
C GLY A 14 -7.72 5.06 -5.37
N GLY A 15 -7.52 4.42 -4.21
CA GLY A 15 -6.62 3.26 -4.10
C GLY A 15 -7.27 1.96 -4.58
N ILE A 16 -6.71 1.36 -5.63
CA ILE A 16 -7.21 0.07 -6.13
C ILE A 16 -6.66 -1.11 -5.32
N ASN A 17 -7.55 -1.99 -4.87
CA ASN A 17 -7.23 -3.25 -4.17
C ASN A 17 -6.30 -3.07 -2.95
N PHE A 18 -6.45 -1.96 -2.20
CA PHE A 18 -5.60 -1.67 -1.06
C PHE A 18 -5.89 -2.60 0.13
N ARG A 19 -4.86 -3.32 0.60
CA ARG A 19 -5.00 -4.31 1.68
C ARG A 19 -3.81 -4.33 2.63
N ASP A 20 -4.10 -4.53 3.92
CA ASP A 20 -3.11 -4.90 4.93
C ASP A 20 -2.80 -6.40 4.84
N LEU A 21 -1.51 -6.76 4.84
CA LEU A 21 -1.03 -8.14 4.88
C LEU A 21 -0.85 -8.68 6.30
N GLY A 22 -1.20 -7.90 7.31
CA GLY A 22 -1.29 -8.33 8.69
C GLY A 22 -2.16 -9.57 8.87
N GLY A 23 -1.77 -10.42 9.82
CA GLY A 23 -2.55 -11.58 10.21
C GLY A 23 -2.35 -12.84 9.34
N TYR A 24 -1.61 -12.76 8.23
CA TYR A 24 -1.18 -13.98 7.53
C TYR A 24 -0.18 -14.77 8.38
N LYS A 25 -0.28 -16.09 8.34
CA LYS A 25 0.70 -17.00 8.94
C LYS A 25 1.71 -17.42 7.87
N ASN A 26 2.98 -17.45 8.23
CA ASN A 26 4.01 -18.08 7.40
C ASN A 26 4.02 -19.61 7.62
N ILE A 27 4.88 -20.31 6.89
CA ILE A 27 5.05 -21.78 6.99
C ILE A 27 5.45 -22.26 8.39
N GLU A 28 6.03 -21.37 9.21
CA GLU A 28 6.39 -21.62 10.60
C GLU A 28 5.30 -21.17 11.59
N SER A 29 4.07 -20.93 11.12
CA SER A 29 2.95 -20.43 11.92
C SER A 29 3.14 -19.06 12.60
N ARG A 30 4.22 -18.32 12.28
CA ARG A 30 4.44 -16.93 12.73
C ARG A 30 3.50 -15.99 11.99
N THR A 31 2.99 -14.97 12.69
CA THR A 31 1.98 -14.05 12.14
C THR A 31 2.61 -12.74 11.66
N VAL A 32 2.27 -12.31 10.44
CA VAL A 32 2.64 -10.98 9.91
C VAL A 32 2.01 -9.91 10.79
N ARG A 33 2.84 -8.96 11.24
CA ARG A 33 2.37 -7.85 12.08
C ARG A 33 1.46 -6.93 11.27
N TRP A 34 0.31 -6.57 11.85
CA TRP A 34 -0.63 -5.61 11.26
C TRP A 34 0.00 -4.24 11.04
N ARG A 35 -0.44 -3.53 9.99
CA ARG A 35 -0.02 -2.17 9.63
C ARG A 35 1.47 -2.02 9.40
N LYS A 36 2.12 -3.08 8.89
CA LYS A 36 3.55 -3.08 8.53
C LYS A 36 3.80 -3.25 7.04
N ILE A 37 2.94 -3.99 6.34
CA ILE A 37 3.07 -4.20 4.90
C ILE A 37 1.68 -4.11 4.30
N PHE A 38 1.56 -3.25 3.30
CA PHE A 38 0.35 -3.07 2.52
C PHE A 38 0.61 -3.51 1.08
N ARG A 39 -0.45 -3.90 0.39
CA ARG A 39 -0.45 -4.12 -1.06
C ARG A 39 -1.53 -3.28 -1.71
N SER A 40 -1.30 -2.86 -2.94
CA SER A 40 -2.27 -2.19 -3.80
C SER A 40 -2.08 -2.61 -5.26
N GLY A 41 -3.00 -2.24 -6.14
CA GLY A 41 -2.86 -2.38 -7.58
C GLY A 41 -2.04 -1.22 -8.16
N HIS A 42 -2.65 -0.04 -8.25
CA HIS A 42 -1.97 1.22 -8.55
C HIS A 42 -2.51 2.32 -7.62
N LEU A 43 -1.74 3.41 -7.51
CA LEU A 43 -2.06 4.59 -6.70
C LEU A 43 -2.12 5.86 -7.56
N ALA A 44 -2.54 5.71 -8.83
CA ALA A 44 -2.61 6.82 -9.78
C ALA A 44 -3.68 7.85 -9.39
N ASP A 45 -4.85 7.38 -8.93
CA ASP A 45 -6.00 8.23 -8.63
C ASP A 45 -6.13 8.58 -7.14
N ILE A 46 -5.04 8.44 -6.37
CA ILE A 46 -5.07 8.59 -4.92
C ILE A 46 -5.48 10.01 -4.50
N SER A 47 -6.44 10.11 -3.59
CA SER A 47 -6.98 11.39 -3.11
C SER A 47 -6.22 11.94 -1.90
N ASP A 48 -6.47 13.22 -1.56
CA ASP A 48 -5.92 13.81 -0.33
C ASP A 48 -6.47 13.14 0.94
N SER A 49 -7.72 12.66 0.92
CA SER A 49 -8.31 11.86 2.02
C SER A 49 -7.55 10.56 2.21
N ASP A 50 -7.22 9.87 1.12
CA ASP A 50 -6.42 8.64 1.13
C ASP A 50 -5.02 8.89 1.70
N ILE A 51 -4.34 9.95 1.27
CA ILE A 51 -3.02 10.32 1.77
C ILE A 51 -3.04 10.50 3.29
N ASN A 52 -4.06 11.19 3.81
CA ASN A 52 -4.23 11.38 5.25
C ASN A 52 -4.47 10.06 5.98
N GLU A 53 -5.21 9.13 5.37
CA GLU A 53 -5.39 7.79 5.93
C GLU A 53 -4.10 6.98 5.95
N LEU A 54 -3.33 6.99 4.87
CA LEU A 54 -2.03 6.33 4.79
C LEU A 54 -1.04 6.88 5.82
N LYS A 55 -1.05 8.20 6.06
CA LYS A 55 -0.29 8.83 7.15
C LYS A 55 -0.72 8.32 8.52
N ARG A 56 -2.03 8.17 8.78
CA ARG A 56 -2.54 7.61 10.05
C ARG A 56 -2.10 6.17 10.26
N PHE A 57 -1.94 5.38 9.20
CA PHE A 57 -1.38 4.04 9.29
C PHE A 57 0.14 4.00 9.44
N GLY A 58 0.82 5.14 9.36
CA GLY A 58 2.27 5.25 9.45
C GLY A 58 2.98 4.74 8.21
N LEU A 59 2.37 4.87 7.02
CA LEU A 59 3.05 4.58 5.76
C LEU A 59 4.22 5.55 5.58
N THR A 60 5.39 5.02 5.22
CA THR A 60 6.61 5.81 5.03
C THR A 60 7.23 5.65 3.65
N GLU A 61 7.01 4.50 3.00
CA GLU A 61 7.63 4.14 1.74
C GLU A 61 6.66 3.35 0.85
N ILE A 62 6.78 3.58 -0.46
CA ILE A 62 6.07 2.89 -1.53
C ILE A 62 7.12 2.28 -2.45
N HIS A 63 6.94 1.00 -2.74
CA HIS A 63 7.74 0.28 -3.73
C HIS A 63 6.85 -0.02 -4.93
N ASP A 64 7.05 0.70 -6.03
CA ASP A 64 6.27 0.49 -7.27
C ASP A 64 6.95 -0.62 -8.09
N PHE A 65 6.27 -1.75 -8.19
CA PHE A 65 6.71 -2.96 -8.90
C PHE A 65 6.11 -3.08 -10.32
N ARG A 66 5.28 -2.11 -10.75
CA ARG A 66 4.67 -2.13 -12.08
C ARG A 66 5.74 -1.93 -13.16
N ARG A 67 5.49 -2.37 -14.39
CA ARG A 67 6.41 -2.12 -15.51
C ARG A 67 6.46 -0.63 -15.83
N ASP A 68 7.56 -0.17 -16.43
CA ASP A 68 7.73 1.22 -16.84
C ASP A 68 6.56 1.72 -17.71
N SER A 69 6.07 0.88 -18.64
CA SER A 69 4.91 1.22 -19.48
C SER A 69 3.64 1.49 -18.67
N GLU A 70 3.39 0.70 -17.62
CA GLU A 70 2.23 0.87 -16.73
C GLU A 70 2.39 2.12 -15.86
N GLN A 71 3.61 2.43 -15.43
CA GLN A 71 3.92 3.65 -14.67
C GLN A 71 3.78 4.91 -15.53
N ILE A 72 4.15 4.85 -16.81
CA ILE A 72 3.97 5.98 -17.74
C ILE A 72 2.48 6.17 -18.06
N GLN A 73 1.75 5.09 -18.31
CA GLN A 73 0.31 5.15 -18.62
C GLN A 73 -0.54 5.59 -17.42
N SER A 74 -0.13 5.21 -16.21
CA SER A 74 -0.85 5.51 -14.97
C SER A 74 0.17 5.82 -13.86
N PRO A 75 0.76 7.02 -13.86
CA PRO A 75 1.79 7.38 -12.89
C PRO A 75 1.24 7.33 -11.48
N THR A 76 2.05 6.83 -10.54
CA THR A 76 1.72 6.95 -9.11
C THR A 76 1.58 8.44 -8.78
N GLY A 77 0.49 8.80 -8.08
CA GLY A 77 0.23 10.19 -7.70
C GLY A 77 1.37 10.79 -6.87
N VAL A 78 1.39 12.13 -6.76
CA VAL A 78 2.37 12.83 -5.92
C VAL A 78 2.09 12.52 -4.45
N LEU A 79 3.01 11.81 -3.81
CA LEU A 79 2.83 11.29 -2.46
C LEU A 79 3.93 11.80 -1.52
N PRO A 80 3.61 12.12 -0.24
CA PRO A 80 4.57 12.58 0.74
C PRO A 80 5.37 11.43 1.38
N PHE A 81 5.53 10.32 0.65
CA PHE A 81 6.21 9.11 1.08
C PHE A 81 7.40 8.86 0.17
N LYS A 82 8.42 8.18 0.68
CA LYS A 82 9.53 7.78 -0.18
C LYS A 82 9.01 6.84 -1.27
N LEU A 83 9.21 7.18 -2.54
CA LEU A 83 8.84 6.34 -3.67
C LEU A 83 10.11 5.68 -4.24
N SER A 84 10.13 4.36 -4.25
CA SER A 84 11.18 3.55 -4.83
C SER A 84 10.59 2.76 -6.01
N THR A 85 11.05 3.02 -7.23
CA THR A 85 10.68 2.22 -8.40
C THR A 85 11.63 1.05 -8.54
N ILE A 86 11.11 -0.18 -8.53
CA ILE A 86 11.95 -1.37 -8.67
C ILE A 86 11.85 -1.86 -10.12
N ILE A 87 12.77 -1.38 -10.95
CA ILE A 87 12.93 -1.85 -12.32
C ILE A 87 13.53 -3.26 -12.26
N LYS A 88 12.70 -4.28 -12.50
CA LYS A 88 13.07 -5.70 -12.44
C LYS A 88 13.45 -6.29 -13.79
N TYR A 89 14.06 -5.53 -14.69
CA TYR A 89 14.61 -6.07 -15.94
C TYR A 89 15.85 -5.27 -16.36
N ARG A 90 17.00 -5.61 -15.78
CA ARG A 90 18.30 -5.49 -16.43
C ARG A 90 18.91 -6.88 -16.51
#